data_AF-A0AAN5IA72-F1
#
_entry.id   AF-A0AAN5IA72-F1
#
_cell.length_a   1.000
_cell.length_b   1.000
_cell.length_c   1.000
_cell.angle_alpha   90.00
_cell.angle_beta   90.00
_cell.angle_gamma   90.00
#
_symmetry.space_group_name_H-M   'P 1'
#
loop_
_entity.id
_entity.type
_entity.pdbx_description
1 polymer ?
#
loop_
_entity_poly.entity_id
_entity_poly.type
_entity_poly.pdbx_seq_one_letter_code
_entity_poly.pdbx_strand_id
1 'polypeptide(L)'
;MLEKMRQFRVNVLNLTLYDWVPVPLGYTQVVHVAVRSYFAVALFGRQYLSTTRYIPMSKTIDLYVPIMTILQFTFFIGWMKVAEVLLNPLGEDDDDFECNYILDRNLQVGFNIVDDAYDNLPSPEKDPFWDVHCTQVKYTSEAAERDVNPIVGSCAYLPTDFDKVRESECGCGPRRRSTSGRSLAWDTASDIIVPVLRDGPGRFCCNGSA
;
A
#
# COMPACT_ATOMS: atom_id res chain seq x y z
N MET A 1 15.72 -21.56 17.49
CA MET A 1 16.47 -21.82 16.23
C MET A 1 15.78 -22.87 15.36
N LEU A 2 15.58 -24.11 15.84
CA LEU A 2 14.95 -25.19 15.07
C LEU A 2 13.58 -24.85 14.48
N GLU A 3 12.72 -24.16 15.24
CA GLU A 3 11.41 -23.74 14.74
C GLU A 3 11.52 -22.76 13.56
N LYS A 4 12.51 -21.85 13.57
CA LYS A 4 12.75 -20.92 12.45
C LYS A 4 13.31 -21.64 11.23
N MET A 5 14.18 -22.62 11.42
CA MET A 5 14.67 -23.47 10.33
C MET A 5 13.54 -24.31 9.71
N ARG A 6 12.64 -24.83 10.56
CA ARG A 6 11.44 -25.55 10.11
C ARG A 6 10.52 -24.64 9.28
N GLN A 7 10.27 -23.41 9.75
CA GLN A 7 9.49 -22.41 9.01
C GLN A 7 10.12 -22.10 7.65
N PHE A 8 11.43 -21.87 7.60
CA PHE A 8 12.15 -21.64 6.34
C PHE A 8 12.00 -22.82 5.38
N ARG A 9 12.20 -24.05 5.86
CA ARG A 9 12.00 -25.28 5.07
C ARG A 9 10.59 -25.40 4.50
N VAL A 10 9.56 -25.08 5.30
CA VAL A 10 8.16 -25.11 4.85
C VAL A 10 7.92 -24.08 3.74
N ASN A 11 8.50 -22.89 3.84
CA ASN A 11 8.35 -21.85 2.81
C ASN A 11 9.01 -22.27 1.48
N VAL A 12 10.22 -22.84 1.53
CA VAL A 12 10.89 -23.39 0.34
C VAL A 12 10.10 -24.55 -0.26
N LEU A 13 9.57 -25.45 0.58
CA LEU A 13 8.73 -26.55 0.12
C LEU A 13 7.46 -26.04 -0.58
N ASN A 14 6.78 -25.06 0.00
CA ASN A 14 5.60 -24.45 -0.63
C ASN A 14 5.94 -23.88 -2.01
N LEU A 15 7.08 -23.20 -2.16
CA LEU A 15 7.55 -22.71 -3.45
C LEU A 15 7.76 -23.85 -4.47
N THR A 16 8.41 -24.94 -4.05
CA THR A 16 8.60 -26.11 -4.93
C THR A 16 7.29 -26.82 -5.27
N LEU A 17 6.29 -26.77 -4.39
CA LEU A 17 4.97 -27.36 -4.65
C LEU A 17 4.18 -26.55 -5.69
N TYR A 18 4.30 -25.22 -5.67
CA TYR A 18 3.72 -24.35 -6.69
C TYR A 18 4.32 -24.57 -8.08
N ASP A 19 5.63 -24.86 -8.14
CA ASP A 19 6.30 -25.22 -9.39
C ASP A 19 5.97 -26.66 -9.85
N TRP A 20 5.91 -27.61 -8.91
CA TRP A 20 5.60 -29.01 -9.22
C TRP A 20 4.20 -29.19 -9.80
N VAL A 21 3.18 -28.56 -9.19
CA VAL A 21 1.77 -28.76 -9.56
C VAL A 21 1.24 -27.46 -10.19
N PRO A 22 1.40 -27.27 -11.50
CA PRO A 22 0.86 -26.11 -12.19
C PRO A 22 -0.67 -26.19 -12.30
N VAL A 23 -1.28 -25.05 -12.64
CA VAL A 23 -2.72 -24.98 -12.96
C VAL A 23 -3.04 -25.99 -14.07
N PRO A 24 -4.11 -26.80 -13.95
CA PRO A 24 -4.48 -27.77 -14.97
C PRO A 24 -4.59 -27.12 -16.35
N LEU A 25 -3.88 -27.70 -17.32
CA LEU A 25 -3.79 -27.17 -18.69
C LEU A 25 -5.16 -26.97 -19.34
N GLY A 26 -6.14 -27.84 -19.04
CA GLY A 26 -7.50 -27.72 -19.56
C GLY A 26 -8.18 -26.40 -19.17
N TYR A 27 -7.89 -25.85 -17.98
CA TYR A 27 -8.53 -24.61 -17.53
C TYR A 27 -8.02 -23.40 -18.31
N THR A 28 -6.71 -23.28 -18.50
CA THR A 28 -6.13 -22.19 -19.28
C THR A 28 -6.55 -22.29 -20.75
N GLN A 29 -6.58 -23.50 -21.31
CA GLN A 29 -7.04 -23.74 -22.67
C GLN A 29 -8.49 -23.36 -22.91
N VAL A 30 -9.42 -23.74 -22.01
CA VAL A 30 -10.84 -23.39 -22.14
C VAL A 30 -11.04 -21.88 -22.14
N VAL A 31 -10.36 -21.16 -21.25
CA VAL A 31 -10.42 -19.68 -21.20
C VAL A 31 -9.91 -19.07 -22.50
N HIS A 32 -8.74 -19.52 -23.00
CA HIS A 32 -8.20 -19.02 -24.27
C HIS A 32 -9.12 -19.29 -25.46
N VAL A 33 -9.69 -20.49 -25.55
CA VAL A 33 -10.62 -20.84 -26.64
C VAL A 33 -11.89 -20.00 -26.54
N ALA A 34 -12.46 -19.82 -25.35
CA ALA A 34 -13.66 -19.01 -25.16
C ALA A 34 -13.46 -17.56 -25.58
N VAL A 35 -12.39 -16.91 -25.11
CA VAL A 35 -12.11 -15.50 -25.43
C VAL A 35 -11.77 -15.33 -26.92
N ARG A 36 -10.92 -16.19 -27.48
CA ARG A 36 -10.53 -16.10 -28.91
C ARG A 36 -11.69 -16.41 -29.84
N SER A 37 -12.53 -17.40 -29.54
CA SER A 37 -13.69 -17.73 -30.39
C SER A 37 -14.77 -16.65 -30.35
N TYR A 38 -15.01 -16.03 -29.19
CA TYR A 38 -15.88 -14.87 -29.06
C TYR A 38 -15.45 -13.73 -29.99
N PHE A 39 -14.16 -13.38 -29.97
CA PHE A 39 -13.64 -12.32 -30.84
C PHE A 39 -13.55 -12.72 -32.31
N ALA A 40 -13.31 -14.01 -32.62
CA ALA A 40 -13.35 -14.50 -34.00
C ALA A 40 -14.74 -14.32 -34.64
N VAL A 41 -15.82 -14.64 -33.92
CA VAL A 41 -17.19 -14.40 -34.39
C VAL A 41 -17.51 -12.90 -34.42
N ALA A 42 -17.09 -12.15 -33.41
CA ALA A 42 -17.29 -10.70 -33.36
C ALA A 42 -16.61 -9.95 -34.51
N LEU A 43 -15.47 -10.46 -35.02
CA LEU A 43 -14.74 -9.87 -36.14
C LEU A 43 -15.60 -9.84 -37.41
N PHE A 44 -16.40 -10.88 -37.64
CA PHE A 44 -17.34 -10.93 -38.76
C PHE A 44 -18.70 -10.29 -38.42
N GLY A 45 -19.17 -10.45 -37.19
CA GLY A 45 -20.51 -9.98 -36.76
C GLY A 45 -20.61 -8.48 -36.52
N ARG A 46 -19.49 -7.79 -36.28
CA ARG A 46 -19.44 -6.34 -36.00
C ARG A 46 -18.86 -5.52 -37.15
N GLN A 47 -18.79 -6.09 -38.35
CA GLN A 47 -18.42 -5.34 -39.55
C GLN A 47 -19.55 -4.37 -39.94
N TYR A 48 -19.20 -3.15 -40.30
CA TYR A 48 -20.15 -2.20 -40.87
C TYR A 48 -20.48 -2.62 -42.30
N LEU A 49 -21.74 -2.98 -42.54
CA LEU A 49 -22.23 -3.40 -43.84
C LEU A 49 -22.81 -2.18 -44.57
N SER A 50 -22.16 -1.76 -45.66
CA SER A 50 -22.76 -0.79 -46.57
C SER A 50 -23.86 -1.47 -47.39
N THR A 51 -25.12 -1.24 -47.03
CA THR A 51 -26.27 -1.83 -47.72
C THR A 51 -26.96 -0.79 -48.61
N THR A 52 -27.15 -1.10 -49.90
CA THR A 52 -28.01 -0.33 -50.82
C THR A 52 -29.49 -0.66 -50.63
N ARG A 53 -29.81 -1.65 -49.79
CA ARG A 53 -31.17 -2.14 -49.54
C ARG A 53 -31.74 -1.46 -48.29
N TYR A 54 -32.95 -0.89 -48.36
CA TYR A 54 -33.61 -0.27 -47.20
C TYR A 54 -33.94 -1.34 -46.14
N ILE A 55 -33.03 -1.56 -45.20
CA ILE A 55 -33.24 -2.40 -44.01
C ILE A 55 -33.63 -1.44 -42.88
N PRO A 56 -34.83 -1.58 -42.27
CA PRO A 56 -35.35 -0.62 -41.28
C PRO A 56 -34.50 -0.54 -40.00
N MET A 57 -33.61 -1.50 -39.77
CA MET A 57 -32.67 -1.57 -38.63
C MET A 57 -31.28 -0.98 -38.95
N SER A 58 -31.02 -0.58 -40.20
CA SER A 58 -29.73 -0.13 -40.72
C SER A 58 -29.50 1.38 -40.59
N LYS A 59 -29.99 2.00 -39.51
CA LYS A 59 -29.55 3.34 -39.10
C LYS A 59 -28.43 3.20 -38.06
N THR A 60 -27.31 2.64 -38.48
CA THR A 60 -26.10 2.56 -37.67
C THR A 60 -25.13 3.64 -38.12
N ILE A 61 -24.56 4.38 -37.18
CA ILE A 61 -23.44 5.29 -37.44
C ILE A 61 -22.29 4.41 -37.96
N ASP A 62 -21.97 4.54 -39.25
CA ASP A 62 -20.89 3.81 -39.89
C ASP A 62 -19.57 4.52 -39.59
N LEU A 63 -18.85 4.02 -38.60
CA LEU A 63 -17.49 4.46 -38.30
C LEU A 63 -16.57 3.49 -39.05
N TYR A 64 -15.74 3.99 -39.96
CA TYR A 64 -14.74 3.18 -40.67
C TYR A 64 -13.88 2.33 -39.70
N VAL A 65 -13.70 2.80 -38.46
CA VAL A 65 -13.03 2.08 -37.36
C VAL A 65 -14.04 1.73 -36.25
N PRO A 66 -14.19 0.45 -35.87
CA PRO A 66 -15.12 0.03 -34.80
C PRO A 66 -14.53 0.28 -33.40
N ILE A 67 -14.47 1.54 -32.97
CA ILE A 67 -13.82 1.98 -31.71
C ILE A 67 -14.33 1.20 -30.49
N MET A 68 -15.65 1.00 -30.36
CA MET A 68 -16.23 0.27 -29.22
C MET A 68 -15.82 -1.21 -29.17
N THR A 69 -15.67 -1.84 -30.34
CA THR A 69 -15.22 -3.24 -30.43
C THR A 69 -13.73 -3.36 -30.08
N ILE A 70 -12.91 -2.37 -30.47
CA ILE A 70 -11.50 -2.30 -30.10
C ILE A 70 -11.34 -2.15 -28.59
N LEU A 71 -12.11 -1.25 -27.95
CA LEU A 71 -12.08 -1.12 -26.49
C LEU A 71 -12.48 -2.43 -25.79
N GLN A 72 -13.56 -3.09 -26.22
CA GLN A 72 -13.96 -4.39 -25.70
C GLN A 72 -12.84 -5.44 -25.88
N PHE A 73 -12.20 -5.48 -27.05
CA PHE A 73 -11.08 -6.36 -27.31
C PHE A 73 -9.93 -6.12 -26.33
N THR A 74 -9.50 -4.87 -26.14
CA THR A 74 -8.42 -4.51 -25.22
C THR A 74 -8.76 -4.90 -23.78
N PHE A 75 -9.99 -4.70 -23.31
CA PHE A 75 -10.39 -5.10 -21.96
C PHE A 75 -10.36 -6.61 -21.75
N PHE A 76 -10.99 -7.40 -22.63
CA PHE A 76 -11.09 -8.84 -22.43
C PHE A 76 -9.78 -9.59 -22.72
N ILE A 77 -9.05 -9.20 -23.77
CA ILE A 77 -7.72 -9.77 -24.04
C ILE A 77 -6.70 -9.28 -23.01
N GLY A 78 -6.75 -8.01 -22.62
CA GLY A 78 -5.91 -7.46 -21.56
C GLY A 78 -6.13 -8.20 -20.23
N TRP A 79 -7.38 -8.43 -19.85
CA TRP A 79 -7.69 -9.18 -18.63
C TRP A 79 -7.21 -10.64 -18.69
N MET A 80 -7.38 -11.31 -19.83
CA MET A 80 -6.80 -12.64 -20.04
C MET A 80 -5.27 -12.63 -19.97
N LYS A 81 -4.63 -11.58 -20.50
CA LYS A 81 -3.16 -11.43 -20.49
C LYS A 81 -2.59 -11.18 -19.09
N VAL A 82 -3.30 -10.44 -18.23
CA VAL A 82 -2.92 -10.30 -16.81
C VAL A 82 -2.85 -11.67 -16.13
N ALA A 83 -3.82 -12.55 -16.38
CA ALA A 83 -3.79 -13.91 -15.83
C ALA A 83 -2.67 -14.78 -16.41
N GLU A 84 -2.23 -14.51 -17.64
CA GLU A 84 -1.14 -15.22 -18.31
C GLU A 84 0.22 -14.87 -17.69
N VAL A 85 0.49 -13.57 -17.49
CA VAL A 85 1.73 -13.10 -16.85
C VAL A 85 1.82 -13.61 -15.41
N LEU A 86 0.73 -13.55 -14.65
CA LEU A 86 0.72 -14.02 -13.26
C LEU A 86 0.78 -15.54 -13.10
N LEU A 87 0.73 -16.30 -14.20
CA LEU A 87 0.75 -17.76 -14.13
C LEU A 87 2.14 -18.28 -13.74
N ASN A 88 3.20 -17.61 -14.17
CA ASN A 88 4.58 -17.94 -13.82
C ASN A 88 5.35 -16.69 -13.34
N PRO A 89 5.18 -16.28 -12.06
CA PRO A 89 5.82 -15.07 -11.53
C PRO A 89 7.32 -15.22 -11.24
N LEU A 90 7.93 -16.38 -11.57
CA LEU A 90 9.34 -16.69 -11.38
C LEU A 90 10.12 -16.68 -12.71
N GLY A 91 9.54 -16.09 -13.76
CA GLY A 91 10.17 -15.97 -15.06
C GLY A 91 11.17 -14.82 -15.16
N GLU A 92 11.31 -14.30 -16.37
CA GLU A 92 12.17 -13.16 -16.71
C GLU A 92 11.35 -11.99 -17.28
N ASP A 93 10.02 -12.00 -17.12
CA ASP A 93 9.18 -10.88 -17.55
C ASP A 93 9.41 -9.66 -16.64
N ASP A 94 9.16 -8.46 -17.16
CA ASP A 94 9.42 -7.19 -16.43
C ASP A 94 8.66 -7.08 -15.08
N ASP A 95 7.55 -7.79 -14.92
CA ASP A 95 6.69 -7.79 -13.72
C ASP A 95 6.94 -9.01 -12.81
N ASP A 96 7.90 -9.89 -13.14
CA ASP A 96 8.24 -11.08 -12.35
C ASP A 96 9.06 -10.74 -11.09
N PHE A 97 9.16 -11.72 -10.18
CA PHE A 97 10.00 -11.55 -9.01
C PHE A 97 11.49 -11.57 -9.38
N GLU A 98 12.20 -10.53 -8.95
CA GLU A 98 13.66 -10.41 -9.03
C GLU A 98 14.37 -11.37 -8.05
N CYS A 99 14.28 -12.67 -8.32
CA CYS A 99 14.80 -13.72 -7.45
C CYS A 99 16.31 -13.62 -7.23
N ASN A 100 17.07 -13.25 -8.27
CA ASN A 100 18.52 -13.08 -8.19
C ASN A 100 18.89 -12.00 -7.16
N TYR A 101 18.23 -10.84 -7.25
CA TYR A 101 18.43 -9.75 -6.30
C TYR A 101 18.08 -10.17 -4.86
N ILE A 102 16.96 -10.86 -4.68
CA ILE A 102 16.52 -11.32 -3.35
C ILE A 102 17.54 -12.31 -2.76
N LEU A 103 18.07 -13.23 -3.57
CA LEU A 103 19.07 -14.19 -3.14
C LEU A 103 20.36 -13.50 -2.70
N ASP A 104 20.90 -12.63 -3.55
CA ASP A 104 22.14 -11.90 -3.28
C ASP A 104 22.02 -11.03 -2.03
N ARG A 105 20.93 -10.28 -1.91
CA ARG A 105 20.64 -9.44 -0.75
C ARG A 105 20.56 -10.26 0.53
N ASN A 106 19.85 -11.39 0.50
CA ASN A 106 19.68 -12.22 1.70
C ASN A 106 20.98 -12.90 2.11
N LEU A 107 21.81 -13.30 1.16
CA LEU A 107 23.13 -13.87 1.42
C LEU A 107 24.05 -12.82 2.06
N GLN A 108 24.13 -11.62 1.46
CA GLN A 108 24.95 -10.53 1.96
C GLN A 108 24.53 -10.10 3.37
N VAL A 109 23.24 -9.78 3.57
CA VAL A 109 22.73 -9.34 4.87
C VAL A 109 22.84 -10.47 5.90
N GLY A 110 22.58 -11.71 5.52
CA GLY A 110 22.70 -12.87 6.39
C GLY A 110 24.11 -13.05 6.94
N PHE A 111 25.14 -12.94 6.09
CA PHE A 111 26.53 -13.00 6.53
C PHE A 111 26.93 -11.80 7.38
N ASN A 112 26.56 -10.58 6.98
CA ASN A 112 26.88 -9.37 7.74
C ASN A 112 26.31 -9.41 9.17
N ILE A 113 25.13 -10.00 9.36
CA ILE A 113 24.51 -10.13 10.69
C ILE A 113 25.29 -11.09 11.60
N VAL A 114 25.81 -12.18 11.04
CA VAL A 114 26.47 -13.25 11.82
C VAL A 114 27.97 -13.00 11.99
N ASP A 115 28.57 -12.19 11.12
CA ASP A 115 30.01 -11.88 11.13
C ASP A 115 30.24 -10.47 11.73
N ASP A 116 30.18 -9.42 10.90
CA ASP A 116 30.54 -8.04 11.29
C ASP A 116 29.66 -7.43 12.40
N ALA A 117 28.36 -7.78 12.42
CA ALA A 117 27.41 -7.24 13.38
C ALA A 117 27.26 -8.12 14.65
N TYR A 118 27.96 -9.25 14.73
CA TYR A 118 27.87 -10.13 15.87
C TYR A 118 28.48 -9.48 17.12
N ASP A 119 27.66 -9.31 18.16
CA ASP A 119 28.03 -8.68 19.44
C ASP A 119 28.64 -7.26 19.29
N ASN A 120 28.39 -6.61 18.15
CA ASN A 120 28.85 -5.27 17.84
C ASN A 120 27.72 -4.27 18.09
N LEU A 121 27.50 -3.93 19.37
CA LEU A 121 26.46 -3.00 19.79
C LEU A 121 27.03 -1.57 19.97
N PRO A 122 26.25 -0.53 19.63
CA PRO A 122 26.62 0.84 19.99
C PRO A 122 26.63 1.00 21.51
N SER A 123 27.44 1.94 22.02
CA SER A 123 27.49 2.23 23.46
C SER A 123 26.11 2.66 23.97
N PRO A 124 25.64 2.14 25.11
CA PRO A 124 24.36 2.53 25.66
C PRO A 124 24.44 3.98 26.15
N GLU A 125 23.63 4.85 25.55
CA GLU A 125 23.49 6.26 25.92
C GLU A 125 22.04 6.55 26.32
N LYS A 126 21.85 7.54 27.19
CA LYS A 126 20.50 8.03 27.52
C LYS A 126 19.92 8.71 26.29
N ASP A 127 18.71 8.33 25.90
CA ASP A 127 18.05 8.94 24.76
C ASP A 127 17.60 10.38 25.09
N PRO A 128 17.36 11.24 24.07
CA PRO A 128 16.96 12.63 24.29
C PRO A 128 15.65 12.84 25.08
N PHE A 129 14.85 11.79 25.28
CA PHE A 129 13.60 11.84 26.02
C PHE A 129 13.68 11.17 27.39
N TRP A 130 14.88 10.79 27.85
CA TRP A 130 15.09 10.01 29.09
C TRP A 130 14.44 10.61 30.34
N ASP A 131 14.48 11.93 30.51
CA ASP A 131 13.93 12.64 31.69
C ASP A 131 12.53 13.24 31.44
N VAL A 132 11.89 12.96 30.30
CA VAL A 132 10.63 13.61 29.89
C VAL A 132 9.44 12.67 30.12
N HIS A 133 8.51 13.07 31.01
CA HIS A 133 7.31 12.29 31.33
C HIS A 133 6.28 12.20 30.18
N CYS A 134 6.29 13.14 29.22
CA CYS A 134 5.39 13.15 28.08
C CYS A 134 6.15 13.48 26.80
N THR A 135 6.58 12.44 26.09
CA THR A 135 7.38 12.56 24.86
C THR A 135 6.52 13.05 23.71
N GLN A 136 6.87 14.19 23.11
CA GLN A 136 6.23 14.67 21.90
C GLN A 136 7.16 14.47 20.70
N VAL A 137 6.68 13.69 19.72
CA VAL A 137 7.39 13.52 18.44
C VAL A 137 7.39 14.86 17.73
N LYS A 138 8.56 15.24 17.22
CA LYS A 138 8.72 16.46 16.42
C LYS A 138 8.39 16.17 14.96
N TYR A 139 7.74 17.12 14.30
CA TYR A 139 7.36 17.00 12.89
C TYR A 139 8.05 18.09 12.08
N THR A 140 8.30 17.80 10.81
CA THR A 140 8.58 18.83 9.81
C THR A 140 7.35 19.72 9.64
N SER A 141 7.52 20.97 9.21
CA SER A 141 6.42 21.91 8.99
C SER A 141 5.29 21.32 8.12
N GLU A 142 5.65 20.70 7.00
CA GLU A 142 4.70 20.02 6.09
C GLU A 142 3.96 18.85 6.75
N ALA A 143 4.62 18.11 7.64
CA ALA A 143 4.00 17.00 8.35
C ALA A 143 3.10 17.48 9.50
N ALA A 144 3.40 18.62 10.11
CA ALA A 144 2.60 19.24 11.17
C ALA A 144 1.25 19.78 10.68
N GLU A 145 1.17 20.15 9.39
CA GLU A 145 -0.08 20.56 8.74
C GLU A 145 -1.04 19.40 8.48
N ARG A 146 -0.56 18.15 8.52
CA ARG A 146 -1.42 16.98 8.31
C ARG A 146 -2.38 16.81 9.50
N ASP A 147 -3.65 16.55 9.18
CA ASP A 147 -4.65 16.21 10.19
C ASP A 147 -4.29 14.90 10.88
N VAL A 148 -4.06 14.97 12.20
CA VAL A 148 -3.79 13.79 13.04
C VAL A 148 -5.09 13.37 13.71
N ASN A 149 -5.64 12.24 13.27
CA ASN A 149 -6.85 11.63 13.81
C ASN A 149 -6.48 10.32 14.54
N PRO A 150 -6.06 10.38 15.82
CA PRO A 150 -5.74 9.18 16.56
C PRO A 150 -7.00 8.30 16.68
N ILE A 151 -6.83 6.99 16.56
CA ILE A 151 -7.92 6.05 16.77
C ILE A 151 -8.24 6.06 18.26
N VAL A 152 -9.37 6.65 18.61
CA VAL A 152 -9.91 6.65 19.98
C VAL A 152 -11.07 5.67 20.00
N GLY A 153 -11.13 4.82 21.04
CA GLY A 153 -12.23 3.87 21.19
C GLY A 153 -13.59 4.56 21.19
N SER A 154 -14.61 3.89 20.65
CA SER A 154 -15.98 4.41 20.51
C SER A 154 -16.61 4.85 21.85
N CYS A 155 -16.11 4.30 22.96
CA CYS A 155 -16.58 4.58 24.32
C CYS A 155 -15.64 5.51 25.12
N ALA A 156 -14.61 6.10 24.50
CA ALA A 156 -13.58 6.83 25.26
C ALA A 156 -14.05 8.14 25.91
N TYR A 157 -15.22 8.64 25.51
CA TYR A 157 -15.84 9.82 26.10
C TYR A 157 -17.06 9.49 26.98
N LEU A 158 -17.31 8.20 27.27
CA LEU A 158 -18.32 7.82 28.26
C LEU A 158 -17.80 8.22 29.64
N PRO A 159 -18.49 9.11 30.36
CA PRO A 159 -18.08 9.52 31.68
C PRO A 159 -18.13 8.31 32.63
N THR A 160 -17.00 7.98 33.23
CA THR A 160 -16.92 6.98 34.30
C THR A 160 -16.59 7.68 35.61
N ASP A 161 -17.05 7.15 36.73
CA ASP A 161 -16.78 7.74 38.06
C ASP A 161 -15.27 7.79 38.40
N PHE A 162 -14.42 7.15 37.60
CA PHE A 162 -12.95 7.10 37.73
C PHE A 162 -12.20 8.27 37.05
N ASP A 163 -12.87 9.10 36.24
CA ASP A 163 -12.20 10.13 35.43
C ASP A 163 -11.69 11.33 36.26
N LYS A 164 -12.15 11.49 37.51
CA LYS A 164 -11.69 12.57 38.41
C LYS A 164 -10.25 12.41 38.92
N VAL A 165 -9.63 11.24 38.71
CA VAL A 165 -8.30 10.90 39.26
C VAL A 165 -7.19 10.96 38.20
N ARG A 166 -7.52 10.84 36.90
CA ARG A 166 -6.52 10.66 35.82
C ARG A 166 -6.00 11.93 35.14
N GLU A 167 -6.60 13.09 35.39
CA GLU A 167 -6.17 14.36 34.77
C GLU A 167 -4.76 14.82 35.20
N SER A 168 -4.19 14.27 36.28
CA SER A 168 -2.89 14.70 36.81
C SER A 168 -1.67 13.93 36.28
N GLU A 169 -1.82 12.79 35.61
CA GLU A 169 -0.68 11.88 35.38
C GLU A 169 -0.32 11.59 33.90
N CYS A 170 -1.20 11.85 32.93
CA CYS A 170 -0.81 11.72 31.52
C CYS A 170 -1.65 12.59 30.59
N GLY A 171 -1.03 13.58 29.96
CA GLY A 171 -1.66 14.55 29.07
C GLY A 171 -2.01 14.03 27.67
N CYS A 172 -2.03 12.72 27.43
CA CYS A 172 -2.41 12.12 26.15
C CYS A 172 -3.93 12.08 25.97
N GLY A 173 -4.59 13.24 26.07
CA GLY A 173 -5.96 13.41 25.63
C GLY A 173 -6.01 13.56 24.10
N PRO A 174 -6.97 12.93 23.40
CA PRO A 174 -7.11 13.08 21.95
C PRO A 174 -7.33 14.55 21.56
N ARG A 175 -6.63 14.98 20.51
CA ARG A 175 -6.65 16.34 19.95
C ARG A 175 -8.10 16.79 19.73
N ARG A 176 -8.51 17.89 20.37
CA ARG A 176 -9.74 18.59 19.97
C ARG A 176 -9.53 19.10 18.55
N ARG A 177 -10.50 18.80 17.69
CA ARG A 177 -10.64 19.34 16.34
C ARG A 177 -10.51 20.87 16.38
N SER A 178 -9.46 21.42 15.80
CA SER A 178 -9.42 22.84 15.45
C SER A 178 -10.22 23.00 14.16
N THR A 179 -11.41 23.56 14.27
CA THR A 179 -12.12 24.13 13.13
C THR A 179 -11.55 25.51 12.84
N SER A 180 -11.29 25.77 11.54
CA SER A 180 -11.15 27.09 10.91
C SER A 180 -9.74 27.65 10.72
N GLY A 181 -9.41 27.90 9.44
CA GLY A 181 -8.53 29.00 9.06
C GLY A 181 -7.49 28.65 8.00
N ARG A 182 -7.90 28.54 6.74
CA ARG A 182 -6.98 28.45 5.59
C ARG A 182 -6.15 29.74 5.53
N SER A 183 -4.85 29.67 5.80
CA SER A 183 -3.90 30.74 5.44
C SER A 183 -2.94 30.19 4.38
N LEU A 184 -3.04 30.76 3.18
CA LEU A 184 -2.14 30.56 2.07
C LEU A 184 -0.97 31.54 2.22
N ALA A 185 0.22 31.04 2.56
CA ALA A 185 1.47 31.79 2.38
C ALA A 185 2.61 30.78 2.17
N TRP A 186 3.11 30.71 0.94
CA TRP A 186 4.29 29.93 0.59
C TRP A 186 5.53 30.76 0.91
N ASP A 187 6.20 30.48 2.02
CA ASP A 187 7.58 30.92 2.27
C ASP A 187 8.47 29.69 2.41
N THR A 188 9.00 29.24 1.28
CA THR A 188 10.09 28.27 1.14
C THR A 188 11.40 28.89 1.61
N ALA A 189 11.67 28.91 2.92
CA ALA A 189 13.02 29.06 3.47
C ALA A 189 13.02 28.93 5.00
N SER A 190 12.86 27.72 5.55
CA SER A 190 13.52 27.31 6.80
C SER A 190 13.07 25.90 7.20
N ASP A 191 14.03 25.03 7.49
CA ASP A 191 13.81 23.73 8.15
C ASP A 191 13.37 23.95 9.61
N ILE A 192 12.21 24.58 9.81
CA ILE A 192 11.65 24.79 11.15
C ILE A 192 11.03 23.46 11.59
N ILE A 193 11.71 22.81 12.52
CA ILE A 193 11.14 21.69 13.28
C ILE A 193 10.12 22.30 14.25
N VAL A 194 8.83 22.10 13.97
CA VAL A 194 7.75 22.70 14.76
C VAL A 194 7.33 21.72 15.86
N PRO A 195 7.34 22.11 17.15
CA PRO A 195 6.73 21.30 18.21
C PRO A 195 5.21 21.29 18.02
N VAL A 196 4.54 20.18 18.36
CA VAL A 196 3.08 20.07 18.26
C VAL A 196 2.43 21.10 19.20
N LEU A 197 2.01 22.24 18.64
CA LEU A 197 1.31 23.29 19.38
C LEU A 197 -0.03 22.72 19.87
N ARG A 198 -0.13 22.57 21.19
CA ARG A 198 -1.36 22.23 21.90
C ARG A 198 -2.16 23.52 22.07
N ASP A 199 -2.94 23.90 21.06
CA ASP A 199 -3.85 25.05 21.19
C ASP A 199 -5.02 24.69 22.13
N GLY A 200 -4.85 25.02 23.40
CA GLY A 200 -5.87 24.98 24.44
C GLY A 200 -5.42 25.80 25.65
N PRO A 201 -6.31 26.59 26.29
CA PRO A 201 -5.94 27.47 27.39
C PRO A 201 -5.72 26.61 28.64
N GLY A 202 -4.47 26.29 28.98
CA GLY A 202 -4.22 25.42 30.13
C GLY A 202 -2.75 25.22 30.45
N ARG A 203 -2.23 26.11 31.31
CA ARG A 203 -1.05 25.96 32.17
C ARG A 203 0.22 25.41 31.51
N PHE A 204 1.13 26.32 31.20
CA PHE A 204 2.56 26.06 31.30
C PHE A 204 2.86 25.47 32.69
N CYS A 205 3.10 24.16 32.76
CA CYS A 205 3.87 23.56 33.85
C CYS A 205 5.35 23.61 33.45
N CYS A 206 5.89 24.82 33.39
CA CYS A 206 7.32 25.06 33.51
C CYS A 206 7.48 25.94 34.76
N ASN A 207 7.57 25.30 35.92
CA ASN A 207 7.99 25.94 37.15
C ASN A 207 9.19 25.19 37.71
N GLY A 208 10.30 25.92 37.83
CA GLY A 208 11.55 25.58 38.52
C GLY A 208 12.57 24.87 37.63
N SER A 209 13.86 25.21 37.58
CA SER A 209 14.68 26.26 38.20
C SER A 209 16.00 26.26 37.41
N ALA A 210 16.76 27.36 37.50
CA ALA A 210 18.11 27.51 36.96
C ALA A 210 19.09 26.42 37.42
#